data_AF-A0A7C6K3G3-F1
#
_entry.id   AF-A0A7C6K3G3-F1
#
_cell.length_a   1.000
_cell.length_b   1.000
_cell.length_c   1.000
_cell.angle_alpha   90.00
_cell.angle_beta   90.00
_cell.angle_gamma   90.00
#
_symmetry.space_group_name_H-M   'P 1'
#
loop_
_entity.id
_entity.type
_entity.pdbx_description
1 polymer ?
#
loop_
_entity_poly.entity_id
_entity_poly.type
_entity_poly.pdbx_seq_one_letter_code
_entity_poly.pdbx_strand_id
1 'polypeptide(L)' 'GDVGAVKAATDAGAAAAERVGELVSVHVIPRPHNEVETILPKVQE' A
#
# COMPACT_ATOMS: atom_id res chain seq x y z
N GLY A 1 -2.94 -9.29 1.25
CA GLY A 1 -4.42 -9.31 1.20
C GLY A 1 -4.89 -9.46 -0.22
N ASP A 2 -6.19 -9.66 -0.44
CA ASP A 2 -6.79 -9.56 -1.77
C ASP A 2 -6.82 -8.08 -2.22
N VAL A 3 -6.96 -7.86 -3.52
CA VAL A 3 -6.86 -6.51 -4.11
C VAL A 3 -7.93 -5.58 -3.54
N GLY A 4 -9.12 -6.10 -3.23
CA GLY A 4 -10.22 -5.34 -2.64
C GLY A 4 -9.87 -4.80 -1.25
N ALA A 5 -9.40 -5.67 -0.34
CA ALA A 5 -9.01 -5.23 0.99
C ALA A 5 -7.83 -4.26 0.96
N VAL A 6 -6.82 -4.52 0.13
CA VAL A 6 -5.65 -3.63 0.01
C VAL A 6 -6.08 -2.26 -0.51
N LYS A 7 -6.95 -2.19 -1.51
CA LYS A 7 -7.46 -0.93 -2.02
C LYS A 7 -8.24 -0.15 -0.96
N ALA A 8 -9.18 -0.80 -0.27
CA ALA A 8 -9.96 -0.17 0.79
C ALA A 8 -9.07 0.36 1.94
N ALA A 9 -8.06 -0.42 2.35
CA ALA A 9 -7.12 0.00 3.37
C ALA A 9 -6.30 1.22 2.94
N THR A 10 -5.83 1.22 1.69
CA THR A 10 -4.99 2.32 1.19
C THR A 10 -5.81 3.59 0.95
N ASP A 11 -7.04 3.49 0.45
CA ASP A 11 -7.97 4.63 0.28
C ASP A 11 -8.32 5.26 1.64
N ALA A 12 -8.58 4.44 2.67
CA ALA A 12 -8.82 4.93 4.02
C ALA A 12 -7.60 5.63 4.63
N GLY A 13 -6.40 5.06 4.41
CA GLY A 13 -5.14 5.65 4.84
C GLY A 13 -4.83 6.97 4.14
N ALA A 14 -5.10 7.07 2.83
CA ALA A 14 -4.95 8.28 2.04
C ALA A 14 -5.77 9.43 2.61
N ALA A 15 -7.06 9.19 2.82
CA ALA A 15 -7.98 10.18 3.37
C ALA A 15 -7.62 10.61 4.80
N ALA A 16 -7.01 9.73 5.58
CA ALA A 16 -6.49 10.07 6.91
C ALA A 16 -5.21 10.91 6.81
N ALA A 17 -4.28 10.53 5.94
CA ALA A 17 -3.01 11.23 5.74
C ALA A 17 -3.21 12.67 5.26
N GLU A 18 -4.13 12.90 4.32
CA GLU A 18 -4.49 14.25 3.83
C GLU A 18 -5.01 15.17 4.94
N ARG A 19 -5.60 14.63 6.01
CA ARG A 19 -6.13 15.43 7.13
C ARG A 19 -5.05 15.85 8.11
N VAL A 20 -3.97 15.06 8.22
CA VAL A 20 -2.93 15.26 9.23
C VAL A 20 -1.65 15.88 8.64
N GLY A 21 -1.53 15.93 7.32
CA GLY A 21 -0.38 16.50 6.63
C GLY A 21 -0.49 16.44 5.11
N GLU A 22 0.66 16.38 4.44
CA GLU A 22 0.75 16.30 2.99
C GLU A 22 0.86 14.85 2.52
N LEU A 23 -0.09 14.42 1.70
CA LEU A 23 -0.04 13.13 1.03
C LEU A 23 0.72 13.25 -0.30
N VAL A 24 1.88 12.59 -0.41
CA VAL A 24 2.68 12.62 -1.64
C VAL A 24 2.15 11.66 -2.71
N SER A 25 1.88 10.41 -2.34
CA SER A 25 1.42 9.40 -3.30
C SER A 25 0.75 8.21 -2.62
N VAL A 26 -0.21 7.63 -3.33
CA VAL A 26 -0.86 6.36 -2.97
C VAL A 26 -0.89 5.46 -4.19
N HIS A 27 -0.46 4.21 -4.01
CA HIS A 27 -0.44 3.23 -5.09
C HIS A 27 -0.70 1.82 -4.58
N VAL A 28 -1.50 1.07 -5.34
CA VAL A 28 -1.74 -0.36 -5.13
C VAL A 28 -1.25 -1.06 -6.39
N ILE A 29 -0.41 -2.08 -6.22
CA ILE A 29 0.10 -2.92 -7.30
C ILE A 29 -0.56 -4.30 -7.20
N PRO A 30 -1.61 -4.59 -7.99
CA PRO A 30 -2.19 -5.91 -8.03
C PRO A 30 -1.22 -6.89 -8.68
N ARG A 31 -0.84 -7.95 -7.96
CA ARG A 31 0.09 -9.01 -8.43
C ARG A 31 1.43 -8.42 -8.94
N PRO A 32 2.28 -7.91 -8.05
CA PRO A 32 3.63 -7.52 -8.44
C PRO A 32 4.38 -8.72 -9.04
N HIS A 33 5.31 -8.44 -9.95
CA HIS A 33 6.18 -9.48 -10.50
C HIS A 33 7.07 -10.06 -9.38
N ASN A 34 7.37 -11.37 -9.43
CA ASN A 34 8.11 -12.06 -8.36
C ASN A 34 9.48 -11.42 -8.07
N GLU A 35 10.14 -10.83 -9.07
CA GLU A 35 11.40 -10.11 -8.88
C GLU A 35 11.28 -8.89 -7.95
N VAL A 36 10.11 -8.25 -7.90
CA VAL A 36 9.85 -7.10 -7.01
C VAL A 36 9.82 -7.54 -5.56
N GLU A 37 9.38 -8.77 -5.27
CA GLU A 37 9.35 -9.29 -3.89
C GLU A 37 10.75 -9.38 -3.26
N THR A 38 11.81 -9.47 -4.08
CA THR A 38 13.19 -9.54 -3.58
C THR A 38 13.66 -8.26 -2.90
N ILE A 39 13.10 -7.10 -3.29
CA ILE A 39 13.43 -5.79 -2.72
C ILE A 39 12.41 -5.32 -1.67
N LEU A 40 11.25 -5.99 -1.57
CA LEU A 40 10.22 -5.61 -0.61
C LEU A 40 10.62 -6.05 0.81
N PRO A 41 10.32 -5.23 1.83
CA PRO A 41 10.62 -5.58 3.21
C PRO A 41 9.81 -6.81 3.64
N LYS A 42 10.49 -7.76 4.30
CA LYS A 42 9.84 -8.91 4.93
C LYS A 42 9.42 -8.52 6.34
N VAL A 43 8.18 -8.83 6.72
CA VAL A 43 7.72 -8.65 8.09
C VAL A 43 8.51 -9.63 8.97
N GLN A 44 9.33 -9.12 9.87
CA GLN A 44 9.90 -9.91 10.97
C GLN A 44 8.83 -9.96 12.07
N GLU A 45 8.43 -11.16 12.47
CA GLU A 45 7.56 -11.37 13.64
C GLU A 45 8.30 -11.08 14.96
#